data_AF-A0A6G9XRK7-F1
#
_entry.id   AF-A0A6G9XRK7-F1
#
_cell.length_a   1.000
_cell.length_b   1.000
_cell.length_c   1.000
_cell.angle_alpha   90.00
_cell.angle_beta   90.00
_cell.angle_gamma   90.00
#
_symmetry.space_group_name_H-M   'P 1'
#
loop_
_entity.id
_entity.type
_entity.pdbx_description
1 polymer ?
#
loop_
_entity_poly.entity_id
_entity_poly.type
_entity_poly.pdbx_seq_one_letter_code
_entity_poly.pdbx_strand_id
1 'polypeptide(L)'
;MSARVFRVTDTDVATYAAATGDRNPLHVDNDFGHRSPYGRPVAHGALVVTLALAALAETTDPMAVRDIRATFRQPTIPGRRYEVDWTVSESEARGRVSFGGIEVVGIRCRLGSVLPWCGPAAADEPRREAPRVLGLADLAGDSAQAPGAERGTYSVDYPLIAALVSRVIGGRVPEHVAAVLGWASYWTGMCTPGRDALLVAASVVLHGSGSGAVEFDTAAPEVDRRSGLVTLRAGMRCGASADVTVQSLIRESVPGPDPKELAAVLPPSERLAGRTILVVGGSRGLGAAVSLGLASQGARVLVSCTRAPEVLAAASHAYRDRLCPVLADASDGYALGAALPEGRLDGVVLLAAPAIPTLPLAPDAVETAAQFMAASTRLVFAPLSVCVPRLNKGATVVLISSEAVLAPPRWWPHYAASKAAVEGLAEYVARHHPWHVVVVRPPRLWTDLTNTPGGRAVSNPIAPVAADIVNAFSAEDAVAGEVSVLGAAGWGAPWPLLSEEVRDAGDLRSEQVVR
;
A
#
# COMPACT_ATOMS: atom_id res chain seq x y z
N MET A 1 13.65 25.56 -15.93
CA MET A 1 14.55 24.59 -16.59
C MET A 1 13.70 23.55 -17.33
N SER A 2 14.26 22.87 -18.32
CA SER A 2 13.61 21.67 -18.87
C SER A 2 13.57 20.57 -17.81
N ALA A 3 12.45 19.85 -17.73
CA ALA A 3 12.29 18.70 -16.85
C ALA A 3 13.44 17.70 -17.03
N ARG A 4 14.01 17.21 -15.92
CA ARG A 4 14.95 16.08 -15.94
C ARG A 4 14.18 14.79 -15.74
N VAL A 5 14.52 13.77 -16.53
CA VAL A 5 13.85 12.48 -16.51
C VAL A 5 14.77 11.46 -15.86
N PHE A 6 14.24 10.64 -14.96
CA PHE A 6 14.99 9.55 -14.36
C PHE A 6 14.11 8.31 -14.11
N ARG A 7 14.75 7.17 -13.90
CA ARG A 7 14.11 5.91 -13.50
C ARG A 7 14.89 5.33 -12.33
N VAL A 8 14.20 5.00 -11.25
CA VAL A 8 14.76 4.24 -10.13
C VAL A 8 14.42 2.78 -10.36
N THR A 9 15.40 1.88 -10.33
CA THR A 9 15.25 0.43 -10.45
C THR A 9 15.25 -0.25 -9.09
N ASP A 10 14.83 -1.52 -9.01
CA ASP A 10 14.90 -2.30 -7.77
C ASP A 10 16.36 -2.44 -7.28
N THR A 11 17.33 -2.48 -8.21
CA THR A 11 18.76 -2.47 -7.88
C THR A 11 19.20 -1.14 -7.26
N ASP A 12 18.64 -0.02 -7.71
CA ASP A 12 18.94 1.31 -7.13
C ASP A 12 18.39 1.42 -5.71
N VAL A 13 17.19 0.90 -5.47
CA VAL A 13 16.60 0.82 -4.12
C VAL A 13 17.45 -0.05 -3.19
N ALA A 14 17.87 -1.23 -3.65
CA ALA A 14 18.75 -2.11 -2.88
C ALA A 14 20.12 -1.47 -2.60
N THR A 15 20.67 -0.75 -3.57
CA THR A 15 21.95 -0.03 -3.44
C THR A 15 21.83 1.09 -2.40
N TYR A 16 20.74 1.87 -2.45
CA TYR A 16 20.49 2.93 -1.48
C TYR A 16 20.27 2.37 -0.07
N ALA A 17 19.50 1.27 0.07
CA ALA A 17 19.34 0.56 1.34
C ALA A 17 20.67 0.05 1.90
N ALA A 18 21.56 -0.45 1.04
CA ALA A 18 22.89 -0.87 1.44
C ALA A 18 23.75 0.31 1.90
N ALA A 19 23.67 1.46 1.22
CA ALA A 19 24.46 2.64 1.53
C ALA A 19 24.01 3.38 2.80
N THR A 20 22.71 3.38 3.10
CA THR A 20 22.13 4.11 4.24
C THR A 20 21.84 3.21 5.45
N GLY A 21 21.83 1.89 5.27
CA GLY A 21 21.35 0.95 6.29
C GLY A 21 19.83 0.91 6.42
N ASP A 22 19.07 1.75 5.69
CA ASP A 22 17.61 1.71 5.67
C ASP A 22 17.11 0.51 4.86
N ARG A 23 16.95 -0.60 5.55
CA ARG A 23 16.47 -1.88 5.03
C ARG A 23 15.03 -2.14 5.46
N ASN A 24 14.21 -1.09 5.60
CA ASN A 24 12.81 -1.28 5.92
C ASN A 24 12.18 -2.23 4.88
N PRO A 25 11.42 -3.26 5.31
CA PRO A 25 10.90 -4.29 4.41
C PRO A 25 9.97 -3.75 3.33
N LEU A 26 9.41 -2.55 3.52
CA LEU A 26 8.66 -1.85 2.47
C LEU A 26 9.52 -1.56 1.22
N HIS A 27 10.84 -1.50 1.36
CA HIS A 27 11.78 -1.22 0.29
C HIS A 27 12.50 -2.46 -0.24
N VAL A 28 12.75 -3.46 0.62
CA VAL A 28 13.67 -4.58 0.30
C VAL A 28 13.05 -5.97 0.39
N ASP A 29 11.83 -6.11 0.91
CA ASP A 29 11.15 -7.39 1.06
C ASP A 29 9.93 -7.46 0.11
N ASN A 30 10.01 -8.35 -0.88
CA ASN A 30 8.95 -8.55 -1.86
C ASN A 30 7.64 -9.03 -1.22
N ASP A 31 7.71 -9.92 -0.23
CA ASP A 31 6.53 -10.46 0.43
C ASP A 31 5.83 -9.40 1.26
N PHE A 32 6.61 -8.60 2.01
CA PHE A 32 6.07 -7.47 2.75
C PHE A 32 5.47 -6.42 1.81
N GLY A 33 6.18 -6.06 0.74
CA GLY A 33 5.72 -5.14 -0.29
C GLY A 33 4.41 -5.60 -0.95
N HIS A 34 4.29 -6.89 -1.30
CA HIS A 34 3.08 -7.49 -1.87
C HIS A 34 1.88 -7.47 -0.92
N ARG A 35 2.10 -7.57 0.40
CA ARG A 35 1.03 -7.47 1.40
C ARG A 35 0.62 -6.03 1.68
N SER A 36 1.47 -5.05 1.37
CA SER A 36 1.15 -3.64 1.52
C SER A 36 0.12 -3.14 0.47
N PRO A 37 -0.50 -1.97 0.68
CA PRO A 37 -1.40 -1.35 -0.30
C PRO A 37 -0.75 -1.10 -1.68
N TYR A 38 0.58 -1.06 -1.74
CA TYR A 38 1.33 -0.81 -2.97
C TYR A 38 1.51 -2.07 -3.81
N GLY A 39 1.33 -3.25 -3.20
CA GLY A 39 1.45 -4.56 -3.85
C GLY A 39 2.84 -4.90 -4.37
N ARG A 40 3.86 -4.15 -3.99
CA ARG A 40 5.28 -4.37 -4.29
C ARG A 40 6.17 -3.45 -3.43
N PRO A 41 7.47 -3.70 -3.37
CA PRO A 41 8.40 -2.74 -2.79
C PRO A 41 8.37 -1.38 -3.50
N VAL A 42 8.60 -0.31 -2.72
CA VAL A 42 8.66 1.08 -3.21
C VAL A 42 10.03 1.68 -2.92
N ALA A 43 10.45 2.71 -3.65
CA ALA A 43 11.71 3.38 -3.38
C ALA A 43 11.65 4.26 -2.12
N HIS A 44 12.80 4.44 -1.45
CA HIS A 44 12.94 5.36 -0.32
C HIS A 44 12.60 6.79 -0.74
N GLY A 45 11.81 7.50 0.07
CA GLY A 45 11.54 8.92 -0.19
C GLY A 45 12.82 9.76 -0.21
N ALA A 46 13.75 9.49 0.71
CA ALA A 46 15.03 10.18 0.80
C ALA A 46 15.92 9.96 -0.44
N LEU A 47 15.88 8.78 -1.07
CA LEU A 47 16.55 8.53 -2.35
C LEU A 47 16.04 9.48 -3.43
N VAL A 48 14.72 9.62 -3.54
CA VAL A 48 14.09 10.48 -4.55
C VAL A 48 14.43 11.96 -4.32
N VAL A 49 14.44 12.41 -3.07
CA VAL A 49 14.89 13.76 -2.70
C VAL A 49 16.38 13.96 -3.05
N THR A 50 17.22 12.97 -2.77
CA THR A 50 18.65 12.99 -3.11
C THR A 50 18.87 13.15 -4.62
N LEU A 51 18.15 12.39 -5.44
CA LEU A 51 18.20 12.49 -6.90
C LEU A 51 17.71 13.86 -7.40
N ALA A 52 16.61 14.36 -6.85
CA ALA A 52 16.07 15.65 -7.24
C ALA A 52 17.02 16.82 -6.89
N LEU A 53 17.67 16.78 -5.73
CA LEU A 53 18.70 17.76 -5.35
C LEU A 53 19.94 17.68 -6.24
N ALA A 54 20.32 16.48 -6.68
CA ALA A 54 21.40 16.33 -7.65
C ALA A 54 21.06 16.93 -9.02
N ALA A 55 19.79 16.91 -9.43
CA ALA A 55 19.33 17.65 -10.61
C ALA A 55 19.38 19.18 -10.41
N LEU A 56 19.07 19.68 -9.21
CA LEU A 56 19.19 21.11 -8.90
C LEU A 56 20.63 21.63 -9.05
N ALA A 57 21.63 20.76 -8.81
CA ALA A 57 23.06 21.07 -8.85
C ALA A 57 23.58 21.62 -10.19
N GLU A 58 22.81 21.51 -11.28
CA GLU A 58 23.17 22.06 -12.58
C GLU A 58 23.17 23.59 -12.61
N THR A 59 22.32 24.20 -11.81
CA THR A 59 22.02 25.64 -11.89
C THR A 59 22.14 26.34 -10.57
N THR A 60 22.25 25.57 -9.50
CA THR A 60 22.41 26.09 -8.15
C THR A 60 23.58 25.37 -7.53
N ASP A 61 24.48 26.12 -6.92
CA ASP A 61 25.56 25.52 -6.14
C ASP A 61 24.94 24.66 -5.04
N PRO A 62 25.20 23.33 -4.99
CA PRO A 62 24.64 22.47 -3.95
C PRO A 62 25.00 22.92 -2.53
N MET A 63 26.12 23.63 -2.37
CA MET A 63 26.55 24.17 -1.08
C MET A 63 25.80 25.44 -0.67
N ALA A 64 24.96 26.01 -1.54
CA ALA A 64 24.08 27.13 -1.21
C ALA A 64 22.76 26.69 -0.54
N VAL A 65 22.43 25.39 -0.56
CA VAL A 65 21.20 24.85 0.04
C VAL A 65 21.28 24.88 1.55
N ARG A 66 20.33 25.56 2.22
CA ARG A 66 20.30 25.77 3.68
C ARG A 66 19.11 25.15 4.40
N ASP A 67 18.00 24.97 3.70
CA ASP A 67 16.80 24.32 4.20
C ASP A 67 16.33 23.40 3.10
N ILE A 68 15.94 22.17 3.42
CA ILE A 68 15.34 21.20 2.51
C ILE A 68 14.03 20.73 3.16
N ARG A 69 12.90 21.02 2.52
CA ARG A 69 11.59 20.47 2.90
C ARG A 69 11.07 19.59 1.80
N ALA A 70 10.86 18.33 2.11
CA ALA A 70 10.27 17.36 1.22
C ALA A 70 8.88 16.95 1.73
N THR A 71 7.90 16.84 0.84
CA THR A 71 6.58 16.25 1.12
C THR A 71 6.31 15.10 0.18
N PHE A 72 5.94 13.95 0.73
CA PHE A 72 5.75 12.70 0.01
C PHE A 72 4.24 12.44 -0.15
N ARG A 73 3.75 12.55 -1.38
CA ARG A 73 2.32 12.44 -1.69
C ARG A 73 1.94 11.06 -2.20
N GLN A 74 2.82 10.45 -2.96
CA GLN A 74 2.64 9.13 -3.56
C GLN A 74 3.93 8.32 -3.42
N PRO A 75 3.85 6.98 -3.38
CA PRO A 75 5.05 6.15 -3.41
C PRO A 75 5.75 6.25 -4.77
N THR A 76 7.08 6.22 -4.75
CA THR A 76 7.89 6.05 -5.96
C THR A 76 8.03 4.57 -6.25
N ILE A 77 7.50 4.11 -7.39
CA ILE A 77 7.50 2.72 -7.81
C ILE A 77 8.72 2.46 -8.71
N PRO A 78 9.57 1.49 -8.38
CA PRO A 78 10.70 1.12 -9.22
C PRO A 78 10.28 0.73 -10.65
N GLY A 79 11.11 1.12 -11.62
CA GLY A 79 10.91 0.92 -13.06
C GLY A 79 10.12 2.04 -13.76
N ARG A 80 9.38 2.88 -13.02
CA ARG A 80 8.63 4.00 -13.62
C ARG A 80 9.53 5.15 -14.04
N ARG A 81 9.09 5.87 -15.07
CA ARG A 81 9.66 7.14 -15.53
C ARG A 81 9.14 8.26 -14.66
N TYR A 82 10.06 9.00 -14.05
CA TYR A 82 9.76 10.19 -13.25
C TYR A 82 10.38 11.42 -13.89
N GLU A 83 9.73 12.55 -13.69
CA GLU A 83 10.21 13.86 -14.14
C GLU A 83 10.44 14.75 -12.92
N VAL A 84 11.58 15.45 -12.88
CA VAL A 84 11.87 16.47 -11.88
C VAL A 84 11.99 17.83 -12.53
N ASP A 85 11.19 18.78 -12.04
CA ASP A 85 11.16 20.17 -12.48
C ASP A 85 11.58 21.09 -11.35
N TRP A 86 12.38 22.11 -11.66
CA TRP A 86 12.81 23.13 -10.71
C TRP A 86 12.43 24.54 -11.16
N THR A 87 11.84 25.29 -10.25
CA THR A 87 11.68 26.75 -10.32
C THR A 87 12.59 27.39 -9.28
N VAL A 88 13.57 28.17 -9.72
CA VAL A 88 14.63 28.74 -8.88
C VAL A 88 14.53 30.27 -8.88
N SER A 89 14.62 30.87 -7.69
CA SER A 89 14.80 32.31 -7.46
C SER A 89 16.13 32.54 -6.72
N GLU A 90 16.43 33.80 -6.38
CA GLU A 90 17.67 34.14 -5.66
C GLU A 90 17.79 33.47 -4.27
N SER A 91 16.66 33.23 -3.60
CA SER A 91 16.64 32.75 -2.21
C SER A 91 15.89 31.43 -2.01
N GLU A 92 15.24 30.89 -3.05
CA GLU A 92 14.42 29.69 -2.96
C GLU A 92 14.51 28.85 -4.23
N ALA A 93 14.51 27.52 -4.08
CA ALA A 93 14.29 26.58 -5.17
C ALA A 93 13.10 25.69 -4.85
N ARG A 94 12.16 25.53 -5.79
CA ARG A 94 10.99 24.67 -5.67
C ARG A 94 11.06 23.56 -6.70
N GLY A 95 11.18 22.33 -6.21
CA GLY A 95 11.28 21.10 -6.99
C GLY A 95 9.97 20.33 -6.96
N ARG A 96 9.61 19.72 -8.09
CA ARG A 96 8.49 18.79 -8.20
C ARG A 96 8.97 17.53 -8.89
N VAL A 97 8.87 16.39 -8.21
CA VAL A 97 9.01 15.06 -8.84
C VAL A 97 7.62 14.55 -9.19
N SER A 98 7.41 14.15 -10.44
CA SER A 98 6.09 13.75 -10.94
C SER A 98 6.10 12.47 -11.78
N PHE A 99 4.94 11.81 -11.84
CA PHE A 99 4.65 10.66 -12.71
C PHE A 99 3.34 10.93 -13.45
N GLY A 100 3.39 11.03 -14.78
CA GLY A 100 2.21 11.32 -15.60
C GLY A 100 1.49 12.61 -15.18
N GLY A 101 2.25 13.64 -14.77
CA GLY A 101 1.73 14.92 -14.28
C GLY A 101 1.24 14.93 -12.82
N ILE A 102 1.22 13.79 -12.13
CA ILE A 102 0.90 13.72 -10.69
C ILE A 102 2.17 14.03 -9.89
N GLU A 103 2.12 15.01 -8.99
CA GLU A 103 3.20 15.28 -8.04
C GLU A 103 3.32 14.13 -7.03
N VAL A 104 4.48 13.48 -7.00
CA VAL A 104 4.81 12.35 -6.13
C VAL A 104 5.64 12.84 -4.94
N VAL A 105 6.61 13.71 -5.19
CA VAL A 105 7.41 14.37 -4.15
C VAL A 105 7.49 15.87 -4.46
N GLY A 106 7.11 16.69 -3.49
CA GLY A 106 7.32 18.14 -3.51
C GLY A 106 8.58 18.47 -2.73
N ILE A 107 9.43 19.36 -3.23
CA ILE A 107 10.68 19.78 -2.58
C ILE A 107 10.76 21.29 -2.57
N ARG A 108 11.14 21.87 -1.43
CA ARG A 108 11.43 23.29 -1.28
C ARG A 108 12.78 23.44 -0.62
N CYS A 109 13.64 24.25 -1.22
CA CYS A 109 14.93 24.59 -0.66
C CYS A 109 15.04 26.08 -0.40
N ARG A 110 15.57 26.49 0.75
CA ARG A 110 16.05 27.85 0.95
C ARG A 110 17.51 27.92 0.52
N LEU A 111 17.86 28.94 -0.24
CA LEU A 111 19.22 29.20 -0.69
C LEU A 111 19.85 30.30 0.16
N GLY A 112 21.16 30.23 0.36
CA GLY A 112 21.92 31.20 1.15
C GLY A 112 23.38 31.25 0.72
N SER A 113 24.23 31.80 1.59
CA SER A 113 25.68 31.81 1.35
C SER A 113 26.21 30.40 1.11
N VAL A 114 27.23 30.29 0.26
CA VAL A 114 27.86 29.01 -0.05
C VAL A 114 28.62 28.49 1.17
N LEU A 115 28.38 27.23 1.52
CA LEU A 115 29.12 26.53 2.57
C LEU A 115 30.46 26.00 2.04
N PRO A 116 31.52 25.94 2.87
CA PRO A 116 32.79 25.32 2.46
C PRO A 116 32.59 23.84 2.14
N TRP A 117 33.01 23.39 0.96
CA TRP A 117 32.98 21.96 0.64
C TRP A 117 34.13 21.24 1.35
N CYS A 118 33.82 20.28 2.23
CA CYS A 118 34.79 19.35 2.78
C CYS A 118 34.89 18.14 1.84
N GLY A 119 36.12 17.73 1.50
CA GLY A 119 36.38 16.52 0.70
C GLY A 119 35.77 15.28 1.37
N PRO A 120 35.46 14.23 0.60
CA PRO A 120 34.73 13.11 1.14
C PRO A 120 35.51 12.39 2.24
N ALA A 121 34.81 11.97 3.31
CA ALA A 121 35.40 11.10 4.32
C ALA A 121 35.57 9.67 3.79
N ALA A 122 36.36 8.85 4.50
CA ALA A 122 36.45 7.42 4.19
C ALA A 122 35.06 6.78 4.34
N ALA A 123 34.78 5.75 3.53
CA ALA A 123 33.53 5.00 3.63
C ALA A 123 33.46 4.32 5.01
N ASP A 124 32.46 4.68 5.79
CA ASP A 124 32.12 3.98 7.03
C ASP A 124 31.02 2.95 6.73
N GLU A 125 31.06 1.80 7.39
CA GLU A 125 30.00 0.80 7.22
C GLU A 125 28.69 1.28 7.89
N PRO A 126 27.58 1.35 7.15
CA PRO A 126 26.29 1.72 7.73
C PRO A 126 25.79 0.63 8.67
N ARG A 127 25.08 1.04 9.73
CA ARG A 127 24.52 0.13 10.73
C ARG A 127 23.58 -0.88 10.08
N ARG A 128 23.64 -2.13 10.56
CA ARG A 128 22.81 -3.25 10.11
C ARG A 128 21.98 -3.76 11.27
N GLU A 129 20.85 -3.13 11.49
CA GLU A 129 19.89 -3.50 12.52
C GLU A 129 18.56 -3.92 11.86
N ALA A 130 17.79 -4.78 12.54
CA ALA A 130 16.43 -5.07 12.12
C ALA A 130 15.53 -3.87 12.46
N PRO A 131 14.53 -3.54 11.62
CA PRO A 131 13.64 -2.42 11.91
C PRO A 131 12.83 -2.71 13.18
N ARG A 132 12.75 -1.73 14.09
CA ARG A 132 11.88 -1.82 15.28
C ARG A 132 10.42 -1.92 14.83
N VAL A 133 9.61 -2.62 15.63
CA VAL A 133 8.18 -2.78 15.39
C VAL A 133 7.46 -2.06 16.52
N LEU A 134 7.06 -0.82 16.26
CA LEU A 134 6.37 0.04 17.22
C LEU A 134 4.97 0.37 16.70
N GLY A 135 3.96 0.09 17.51
CA GLY A 135 2.59 0.52 17.27
C GLY A 135 2.36 1.95 17.77
N LEU A 136 1.18 2.49 17.47
CA LEU A 136 0.81 3.85 17.89
C LEU A 136 0.80 4.01 19.43
N ALA A 137 0.38 2.97 20.16
CA ALA A 137 0.38 2.96 21.62
C ALA A 137 1.80 3.03 22.21
N ASP A 138 2.77 2.32 21.60
CA ASP A 138 4.17 2.38 22.02
C ASP A 138 4.71 3.80 21.84
N LEU A 139 4.47 4.39 20.67
CA LEU A 139 4.93 5.74 20.33
C LEU A 139 4.27 6.83 21.16
N ALA A 140 3.02 6.61 21.61
CA ALA A 140 2.27 7.54 22.44
C ALA A 140 2.67 7.50 23.94
N GLY A 141 3.64 6.66 24.31
CA GLY A 141 4.10 6.52 25.69
C GLY A 141 3.27 5.58 26.55
N ASP A 142 2.34 4.83 25.96
CA ASP A 142 1.40 3.98 26.69
C ASP A 142 1.98 2.57 26.96
N SER A 143 3.21 2.29 26.55
CA SER A 143 3.86 0.98 26.68
C SER A 143 5.29 1.05 27.22
N ALA A 144 5.79 -0.08 27.73
CA ALA A 144 7.18 -0.23 28.16
C ALA A 144 8.20 -0.16 27.00
N GLN A 145 7.74 -0.18 25.74
CA GLN A 145 8.57 -0.07 24.54
C GLN A 145 8.64 1.37 24.00
N ALA A 146 8.07 2.35 24.72
CA ALA A 146 8.05 3.73 24.29
C ALA A 146 9.46 4.27 24.01
N PRO A 147 9.74 4.77 22.79
CA PRO A 147 11.06 5.30 22.48
C PRO A 147 11.25 6.66 23.17
N GLY A 148 12.37 6.79 23.88
CA GLY A 148 12.80 8.03 24.50
C GLY A 148 13.67 8.90 23.59
N ALA A 149 14.34 9.88 24.19
CA ALA A 149 15.44 10.59 23.55
C ALA A 149 16.62 9.64 23.31
N GLU A 150 17.21 9.67 22.12
CA GLU A 150 18.32 8.81 21.72
C GLU A 150 19.53 9.65 21.29
N ARG A 151 20.73 9.19 21.65
CA ARG A 151 22.00 9.75 21.16
C ARG A 151 22.81 8.67 20.49
N GLY A 152 23.51 9.03 19.42
CA GLY A 152 24.35 8.08 18.73
C GLY A 152 25.12 8.67 17.56
N THR A 153 25.74 7.76 16.83
CA THR A 153 26.48 8.05 15.60
C THR A 153 25.90 7.28 14.43
N TYR A 154 25.88 7.89 13.26
CA TYR A 154 25.40 7.32 12.01
C TYR A 154 26.28 7.73 10.85
N SER A 155 26.49 6.85 9.89
CA SER A 155 27.23 7.13 8.68
C SER A 155 26.58 6.47 7.48
N VAL A 156 26.94 6.95 6.29
CA VAL A 156 26.51 6.39 5.01
C VAL A 156 27.73 5.99 4.19
N ASP A 157 27.56 5.02 3.30
CA ASP A 157 28.49 4.81 2.19
C ASP A 157 28.26 5.89 1.13
N TYR A 158 28.88 7.06 1.34
CA TYR A 158 28.75 8.19 0.42
C TYR A 158 29.26 7.89 -0.99
N PRO A 159 30.43 7.24 -1.21
CA PRO A 159 30.85 6.85 -2.55
C PRO A 159 29.79 6.05 -3.31
N LEU A 160 29.10 5.13 -2.64
CA LEU A 160 28.02 4.35 -3.23
C LEU A 160 26.80 5.22 -3.60
N ILE A 161 26.40 6.16 -2.73
CA ILE A 161 25.34 7.13 -3.02
C ILE A 161 25.72 8.03 -4.21
N ALA A 162 26.95 8.55 -4.22
CA ALA A 162 27.44 9.43 -5.28
C ALA A 162 27.46 8.72 -6.65
N ALA A 163 27.92 7.45 -6.68
CA ALA A 163 27.90 6.63 -7.88
C ALA A 163 26.47 6.34 -8.37
N LEU A 164 25.54 6.05 -7.45
CA LEU A 164 24.12 5.87 -7.76
C LEU A 164 23.54 7.14 -8.38
N VAL A 165 23.71 8.28 -7.73
CA VAL A 165 23.19 9.58 -8.19
C VAL A 165 23.72 9.92 -9.59
N SER A 166 25.04 9.78 -9.78
CA SER A 166 25.70 10.05 -11.06
C SER A 166 25.13 9.18 -12.18
N ARG A 167 24.88 7.89 -11.92
CA ARG A 167 24.30 6.96 -12.89
C ARG A 167 22.83 7.23 -13.20
N VAL A 168 22.02 7.55 -12.19
CA VAL A 168 20.55 7.60 -12.32
C VAL A 168 20.07 8.91 -12.93
N ILE A 169 20.63 10.04 -12.49
CA ILE A 169 20.16 11.38 -12.91
C ILE A 169 21.30 12.34 -13.26
N GLY A 170 22.55 11.97 -12.99
CA GLY A 170 23.70 12.86 -13.10
C GLY A 170 23.73 13.93 -12.00
N GLY A 171 24.66 14.88 -12.11
CA GLY A 171 24.84 15.91 -11.09
C GLY A 171 25.57 15.41 -9.84
N ARG A 172 25.42 16.13 -8.72
CA ARG A 172 26.13 15.85 -7.47
C ARG A 172 25.30 16.26 -6.26
N VAL A 173 25.46 15.52 -5.17
CA VAL A 173 24.91 15.86 -3.85
C VAL A 173 26.06 15.94 -2.83
N PRO A 174 26.12 16.97 -1.98
CA PRO A 174 27.12 17.04 -0.90
C PRO A 174 27.00 15.88 0.07
N GLU A 175 28.13 15.41 0.62
CA GLU A 175 28.16 14.30 1.56
C GLU A 175 27.28 14.54 2.78
N HIS A 176 27.40 15.70 3.44
CA HIS A 176 26.56 16.03 4.59
C HIS A 176 25.06 16.01 4.27
N VAL A 177 24.66 16.43 3.06
CA VAL A 177 23.24 16.35 2.62
C VAL A 177 22.83 14.89 2.46
N ALA A 178 23.66 14.07 1.81
CA ALA A 178 23.40 12.64 1.65
C ALA A 178 23.35 11.90 3.00
N ALA A 179 24.24 12.23 3.93
CA ALA A 179 24.28 11.65 5.27
C ALA A 179 23.06 12.02 6.09
N VAL A 180 22.64 13.30 6.08
CA VAL A 180 21.44 13.74 6.81
C VAL A 180 20.15 13.16 6.23
N LEU A 181 20.01 13.12 4.90
CA LEU A 181 18.85 12.50 4.25
C LEU A 181 18.82 10.97 4.46
N GLY A 182 19.98 10.31 4.35
CA GLY A 182 20.14 8.89 4.63
C GLY A 182 19.76 8.55 6.06
N TRP A 183 20.23 9.37 7.03
CA TRP A 183 19.87 9.22 8.43
C TRP A 183 18.38 9.44 8.67
N ALA A 184 17.76 10.47 8.08
CA ALA A 184 16.33 10.71 8.22
C ALA A 184 15.51 9.51 7.70
N SER A 185 15.94 8.89 6.60
CA SER A 185 15.36 7.65 6.08
C SER A 185 15.54 6.51 7.09
N TYR A 186 16.78 6.22 7.48
CA TYR A 186 17.14 5.16 8.45
C TYR A 186 16.38 5.31 9.77
N TRP A 187 16.37 6.50 10.34
CA TRP A 187 15.74 6.77 11.63
C TRP A 187 14.25 6.45 11.55
N THR A 188 13.57 6.93 10.50
CA THR A 188 12.14 6.67 10.29
C THR A 188 11.84 5.21 10.02
N GLY A 189 12.60 4.57 9.12
CA GLY A 189 12.33 3.22 8.62
C GLY A 189 12.82 2.10 9.52
N MET A 190 13.85 2.34 10.34
CA MET A 190 14.53 1.32 11.13
C MET A 190 14.41 1.51 12.63
N CYS A 191 14.37 2.75 13.11
CA CYS A 191 14.42 3.04 14.55
C CYS A 191 13.06 3.48 15.08
N THR A 192 12.63 4.69 14.74
CA THR A 192 11.40 5.30 15.23
C THR A 192 10.78 6.07 14.07
N PRO A 193 9.57 5.72 13.62
CA PRO A 193 8.71 4.68 14.17
C PRO A 193 9.09 3.24 13.78
N GLY A 194 9.93 3.05 12.77
CA GLY A 194 10.43 1.74 12.35
C GLY A 194 9.60 1.10 11.23
N ARG A 195 9.43 -0.22 11.30
CA ARG A 195 8.97 -1.08 10.20
C ARG A 195 7.72 -0.58 9.48
N ASP A 196 6.72 -0.16 10.26
CA ASP A 196 5.39 0.13 9.73
C ASP A 196 5.19 1.62 9.39
N ALA A 197 6.24 2.44 9.52
CA ALA A 197 6.22 3.85 9.20
C ALA A 197 6.03 4.14 7.70
N LEU A 198 5.34 5.24 7.40
CA LEU A 198 5.25 5.87 6.09
C LEU A 198 5.67 7.33 6.23
N LEU A 199 6.76 7.68 5.54
CA LEU A 199 7.28 9.05 5.54
C LEU A 199 6.31 9.99 4.82
N VAL A 200 5.89 11.07 5.51
CA VAL A 200 4.95 12.08 4.99
C VAL A 200 5.69 13.37 4.64
N ALA A 201 6.59 13.80 5.50
CA ALA A 201 7.42 14.96 5.26
C ALA A 201 8.76 14.85 5.98
N ALA A 202 9.77 15.50 5.43
CA ALA A 202 11.06 15.70 6.08
C ALA A 202 11.51 17.14 5.89
N SER A 203 12.00 17.77 6.95
CA SER A 203 12.57 19.11 6.95
C SER A 203 13.97 19.03 7.54
N VAL A 204 14.94 19.58 6.82
CA VAL A 204 16.35 19.64 7.22
C VAL A 204 16.81 21.08 7.14
N VAL A 205 17.31 21.63 8.23
CA VAL A 205 17.91 22.97 8.28
C VAL A 205 19.40 22.81 8.52
N LEU A 206 20.23 23.27 7.60
CA LEU A 206 21.68 23.15 7.60
C LEU A 206 22.32 24.45 8.10
N HIS A 207 23.07 24.36 9.20
CA HIS A 207 23.78 25.51 9.78
C HIS A 207 25.25 25.59 9.35
N GLY A 208 25.78 24.53 8.77
CA GLY A 208 27.14 24.47 8.22
C GLY A 208 27.33 23.27 7.29
N SER A 209 28.57 23.00 6.90
CA SER A 209 28.98 21.82 6.13
C SER A 209 30.02 20.97 6.85
N GLY A 210 30.14 19.71 6.44
CA GLY A 210 31.18 18.79 6.88
C GLY A 210 31.12 17.45 6.14
N SER A 211 31.86 16.47 6.66
CA SER A 211 32.00 15.11 6.12
C SER A 211 32.19 14.11 7.27
N GLY A 212 31.88 12.84 7.03
CA GLY A 212 32.02 11.74 7.98
C GLY A 212 30.77 11.45 8.81
N ALA A 213 30.94 10.63 9.85
CA ALA A 213 29.86 10.21 10.71
C ALA A 213 29.10 11.41 11.32
N VAL A 214 27.78 11.29 11.36
CA VAL A 214 26.86 12.20 12.02
C VAL A 214 26.67 11.77 13.47
N GLU A 215 26.94 12.67 14.40
CA GLU A 215 26.42 12.57 15.77
C GLU A 215 24.99 13.13 15.82
N PHE A 216 24.08 12.44 16.49
CA PHE A 216 22.70 12.89 16.63
C PHE A 216 22.22 12.87 18.08
N ASP A 217 21.28 13.75 18.38
CA ASP A 217 20.48 13.78 19.61
C ASP A 217 19.01 13.99 19.24
N THR A 218 18.15 13.06 19.63
CA THR A 218 16.72 13.07 19.28
C THR A 218 15.85 13.44 20.47
N ALA A 219 14.74 14.12 20.19
CA ALA A 219 13.65 14.23 21.14
C ALA A 219 12.81 12.93 21.18
N ALA A 220 11.98 12.78 22.20
CA ALA A 220 10.91 11.80 22.21
C ALA A 220 9.89 12.09 21.08
N PRO A 221 9.19 11.07 20.54
CA PRO A 221 8.19 11.29 19.51
C PRO A 221 7.01 12.11 20.01
N GLU A 222 6.55 13.05 19.18
CA GLU A 222 5.27 13.75 19.36
C GLU A 222 4.21 13.00 18.53
N VAL A 223 3.14 12.51 19.18
CA VAL A 223 2.09 11.73 18.51
C VAL A 223 0.75 12.47 18.56
N ASP A 224 0.21 12.80 17.39
CA ASP A 224 -1.20 13.18 17.26
C ASP A 224 -2.06 11.91 17.19
N ARG A 225 -2.69 11.57 18.31
CA ARG A 225 -3.53 10.35 18.43
C ARG A 225 -4.71 10.35 17.46
N ARG A 226 -5.23 11.52 17.08
CA ARG A 226 -6.41 11.60 16.18
C ARG A 226 -6.03 11.31 14.73
N SER A 227 -4.91 11.85 14.26
CA SER A 227 -4.45 11.62 12.89
C SER A 227 -3.50 10.44 12.73
N GLY A 228 -2.96 9.92 13.84
CA GLY A 228 -1.88 8.93 13.84
C GLY A 228 -0.53 9.49 13.38
N LEU A 229 -0.41 10.82 13.26
CA LEU A 229 0.80 11.50 12.80
C LEU A 229 1.86 11.52 13.91
N VAL A 230 3.04 11.01 13.57
CA VAL A 230 4.20 11.00 14.44
C VAL A 230 5.20 12.03 13.93
N THR A 231 5.50 13.01 14.77
CA THR A 231 6.52 14.03 14.52
C THR A 231 7.76 13.74 15.36
N LEU A 232 8.90 13.68 14.68
CA LEU A 232 10.20 13.38 15.24
C LEU A 232 11.13 14.57 15.02
N ARG A 233 11.92 14.92 16.04
CA ARG A 233 12.85 16.05 15.99
C ARG A 233 14.23 15.63 16.47
N ALA A 234 15.26 16.10 15.79
CA ALA A 234 16.64 15.84 16.19
C ALA A 234 17.57 16.98 15.81
N GLY A 235 18.60 17.14 16.64
CA GLY A 235 19.80 17.89 16.29
C GLY A 235 20.88 16.93 15.81
N MET A 236 21.61 17.31 14.77
CA MET A 236 22.68 16.52 14.17
C MET A 236 23.96 17.34 14.09
N ARG A 237 25.11 16.68 14.14
CA ARG A 237 26.45 17.25 13.94
C ARG A 237 27.26 16.35 13.02
N CYS A 238 27.62 16.85 11.83
CA CYS A 238 28.47 16.18 10.84
C CYS A 238 29.46 17.22 10.30
N GLY A 239 30.48 17.56 11.09
CA GLY A 239 31.32 18.76 10.93
C GLY A 239 30.58 20.10 11.12
N ALA A 240 29.28 20.13 10.85
CA ALA A 240 28.34 21.22 11.09
C ALA A 240 27.03 20.74 11.69
N SER A 241 26.25 21.65 12.28
CA SER A 241 24.96 21.32 12.86
C SER A 241 23.83 21.33 11.83
N ALA A 242 22.87 20.42 12.01
CA ALA A 242 21.61 20.43 11.29
C ALA A 242 20.44 20.14 12.24
N ASP A 243 19.31 20.78 12.01
CA ASP A 243 18.05 20.42 12.66
C ASP A 243 17.20 19.61 11.68
N VAL A 244 16.71 18.47 12.15
CA VAL A 244 15.88 17.57 11.36
C VAL A 244 14.53 17.41 12.02
N THR A 245 13.48 17.58 11.23
CA THR A 245 12.12 17.22 11.61
C THR A 245 11.58 16.22 10.61
N VAL A 246 11.12 15.08 11.07
CA VAL A 246 10.46 14.07 10.25
C VAL A 246 9.02 13.90 10.70
N GLN A 247 8.12 13.82 9.74
CA GLN A 247 6.72 13.48 9.96
C GLN A 247 6.41 12.17 9.24
N SER A 248 5.81 11.24 9.97
CA SER A 248 5.45 9.93 9.45
C SER A 248 4.12 9.47 10.02
N LEU A 249 3.48 8.54 9.33
CA LEU A 249 2.27 7.87 9.79
C LEU A 249 2.57 6.39 10.02
N ILE A 250 1.83 5.76 10.93
CA ILE A 250 1.97 4.33 11.20
C ILE A 250 0.90 3.56 10.43
N ARG A 251 1.33 2.55 9.67
CA ARG A 251 0.40 1.56 9.15
C ARG A 251 0.07 0.59 10.26
N GLU A 252 -1.13 0.69 10.79
CA GLU A 252 -1.63 -0.34 11.70
C GLU A 252 -1.86 -1.64 10.95
N SER A 253 -1.65 -2.77 11.60
CA SER A 253 -2.08 -4.05 11.05
C SER A 253 -3.59 -4.05 10.88
N VAL A 254 -4.10 -4.43 9.71
CA VAL A 254 -5.53 -4.67 9.55
C VAL A 254 -5.86 -5.96 10.31
N PRO A 255 -6.76 -5.94 11.30
CA PRO A 255 -7.19 -7.17 11.95
C PRO A 255 -7.86 -8.08 10.92
N GLY A 256 -7.66 -9.39 11.06
CA GLY A 256 -8.42 -10.39 10.29
C GLY A 256 -9.92 -10.31 10.61
N PRO A 257 -10.77 -11.05 9.87
CA PRO A 257 -12.20 -11.06 10.17
C PRO A 257 -12.46 -11.56 11.60
N ASP A 258 -13.19 -10.79 12.40
CA ASP A 258 -13.63 -11.22 13.73
C ASP A 258 -14.91 -12.09 13.60
N PRO A 259 -14.87 -13.36 14.03
CA PRO A 259 -16.05 -14.21 14.06
C PRO A 259 -17.23 -13.62 14.85
N LYS A 260 -16.98 -12.80 15.89
CA LYS A 260 -18.03 -12.16 16.69
C LYS A 260 -18.72 -11.05 15.93
N GLU A 261 -17.97 -10.16 15.29
CA GLU A 261 -18.53 -9.11 14.44
C GLU A 261 -19.33 -9.72 13.29
N LEU A 262 -18.81 -10.78 12.67
CA LEU A 262 -19.52 -11.49 11.61
C LEU A 262 -20.80 -12.14 12.12
N ALA A 263 -20.77 -12.81 13.28
CA ALA A 263 -21.95 -13.45 13.87
C ALA A 263 -23.05 -12.44 14.27
N ALA A 264 -22.69 -11.18 14.55
CA ALA A 264 -23.65 -10.13 14.87
C ALA A 264 -24.51 -9.72 13.67
N VAL A 265 -23.95 -9.77 12.46
CA VAL A 265 -24.66 -9.43 11.20
C VAL A 265 -25.09 -10.66 10.40
N LEU A 266 -24.49 -11.82 10.65
CA LEU A 266 -24.76 -13.10 10.02
C LEU A 266 -24.75 -14.22 11.08
N PRO A 267 -25.85 -14.39 11.83
CA PRO A 267 -25.96 -15.44 12.83
C PRO A 267 -25.69 -16.83 12.22
N PRO A 268 -24.92 -17.72 12.90
CA PRO A 268 -24.65 -19.06 12.40
C PRO A 268 -25.94 -19.86 12.12
N SER A 269 -25.91 -20.68 11.07
CA SER A 269 -27.03 -21.56 10.67
C SER A 269 -26.53 -22.78 9.88
N GLU A 270 -27.47 -23.61 9.38
CA GLU A 270 -27.18 -24.75 8.50
C GLU A 270 -27.86 -24.63 7.13
N ARG A 271 -28.24 -23.41 6.71
CA ARG A 271 -28.97 -23.17 5.45
C ARG A 271 -28.18 -23.56 4.20
N LEU A 272 -26.85 -23.61 4.29
CA LEU A 272 -25.94 -24.04 3.22
C LEU A 272 -25.36 -25.44 3.49
N ALA A 273 -25.92 -26.21 4.42
CA ALA A 273 -25.47 -27.57 4.68
C ALA A 273 -25.47 -28.42 3.41
N GLY A 274 -24.40 -29.18 3.20
CA GLY A 274 -24.20 -30.02 2.01
C GLY A 274 -23.77 -29.27 0.75
N ARG A 275 -23.69 -27.93 0.76
CA ARG A 275 -23.20 -27.13 -0.37
C ARG A 275 -21.68 -27.06 -0.38
N THR A 276 -21.08 -27.16 -1.56
CA THR A 276 -19.64 -26.93 -1.75
C THR A 276 -19.40 -25.66 -2.56
N ILE A 277 -18.71 -24.67 -1.98
CA ILE A 277 -18.50 -23.35 -2.57
C ILE A 277 -17.01 -23.04 -2.67
N LEU A 278 -16.55 -22.60 -3.84
CA LEU A 278 -15.18 -22.12 -4.03
C LEU A 278 -15.09 -20.61 -3.78
N VAL A 279 -14.13 -20.19 -2.96
CA VAL A 279 -13.80 -18.77 -2.75
C VAL A 279 -12.39 -18.50 -3.25
N VAL A 280 -12.30 -17.78 -4.38
CA VAL A 280 -11.03 -17.37 -4.99
C VAL A 280 -10.55 -16.09 -4.36
N GLY A 281 -9.39 -16.14 -3.68
CA GLY A 281 -8.93 -15.04 -2.82
C GLY A 281 -9.53 -15.08 -1.41
N GLY A 282 -9.87 -16.27 -0.92
CA GLY A 282 -10.56 -16.45 0.37
C GLY A 282 -9.69 -16.39 1.63
N SER A 283 -8.38 -16.13 1.51
CA SER A 283 -7.44 -16.27 2.64
C SER A 283 -7.33 -15.07 3.57
N ARG A 284 -7.68 -13.85 3.12
CA ARG A 284 -7.53 -12.60 3.88
C ARG A 284 -8.60 -11.57 3.56
N GLY A 285 -8.70 -10.50 4.37
CA GLY A 285 -9.63 -9.39 4.16
C GLY A 285 -11.08 -9.84 3.95
N LEU A 286 -11.78 -9.23 2.98
CA LEU A 286 -13.17 -9.58 2.65
C LEU A 286 -13.33 -11.07 2.28
N GLY A 287 -12.37 -11.68 1.59
CA GLY A 287 -12.48 -13.09 1.21
C GLY A 287 -12.38 -14.06 2.38
N ALA A 288 -11.60 -13.71 3.41
CA ALA A 288 -11.59 -14.44 4.66
C ALA A 288 -12.93 -14.31 5.40
N ALA A 289 -13.52 -13.12 5.44
CA ALA A 289 -14.85 -12.90 6.04
C ALA A 289 -15.94 -13.69 5.32
N VAL A 290 -15.93 -13.70 3.98
CA VAL A 290 -16.88 -14.49 3.16
C VAL A 290 -16.68 -15.99 3.41
N SER A 291 -15.42 -16.48 3.42
CA SER A 291 -15.14 -17.90 3.66
C SER A 291 -15.63 -18.35 5.04
N LEU A 292 -15.35 -17.56 6.08
CA LEU A 292 -15.83 -17.82 7.44
C LEU A 292 -17.36 -17.76 7.51
N GLY A 293 -17.98 -16.78 6.84
CA GLY A 293 -19.43 -16.63 6.76
C GLY A 293 -20.08 -17.84 6.13
N LEU A 294 -19.63 -18.29 4.95
CA LEU A 294 -20.15 -19.49 4.29
C LEU A 294 -20.03 -20.74 5.18
N ALA A 295 -18.88 -20.93 5.83
CA ALA A 295 -18.67 -22.05 6.74
C ALA A 295 -19.59 -22.00 7.98
N SER A 296 -19.83 -20.80 8.52
CA SER A 296 -20.78 -20.57 9.62
C SER A 296 -22.23 -20.88 9.27
N GLN A 297 -22.56 -20.97 7.97
CA GLN A 297 -23.89 -21.29 7.46
C GLN A 297 -24.05 -22.76 7.02
N GLY A 298 -23.05 -23.62 7.23
CA GLY A 298 -23.13 -25.05 6.88
C GLY A 298 -22.32 -25.48 5.66
N ALA A 299 -21.81 -24.55 4.85
CA ALA A 299 -21.15 -24.90 3.59
C ALA A 299 -19.76 -25.50 3.79
N ARG A 300 -19.37 -26.42 2.90
CA ARG A 300 -17.96 -26.76 2.67
C ARG A 300 -17.34 -25.70 1.77
N VAL A 301 -16.29 -25.05 2.22
CA VAL A 301 -15.65 -23.93 1.51
C VAL A 301 -14.27 -24.33 1.01
N LEU A 302 -14.08 -24.31 -0.30
CA LEU A 302 -12.76 -24.44 -0.91
C LEU A 302 -12.12 -23.05 -0.94
N VAL A 303 -11.04 -22.84 -0.19
CA VAL A 303 -10.38 -21.54 -0.02
C VAL A 303 -9.17 -21.47 -0.94
N SER A 304 -9.33 -20.87 -2.13
CA SER A 304 -8.23 -20.70 -3.07
C SER A 304 -7.31 -19.55 -2.64
N CYS A 305 -6.02 -19.86 -2.54
CA CYS A 305 -4.98 -18.97 -2.07
C CYS A 305 -3.60 -19.41 -2.57
N THR A 306 -2.63 -18.50 -2.65
CA THR A 306 -1.26 -18.83 -3.07
C THR A 306 -0.37 -19.28 -1.90
N ARG A 307 -0.84 -19.11 -0.67
CA ARG A 307 -0.12 -19.38 0.58
C ARG A 307 -1.08 -19.93 1.62
N ALA A 308 -0.55 -20.53 2.68
CA ALA A 308 -1.35 -21.03 3.80
C ALA A 308 -2.38 -19.98 4.24
N PRO A 309 -3.70 -20.29 4.21
CA PRO A 309 -4.71 -19.26 4.33
C PRO A 309 -4.84 -18.78 5.79
N GLU A 310 -4.59 -17.48 6.00
CA GLU A 310 -4.65 -16.83 7.33
C GLU A 310 -6.04 -16.98 7.99
N VAL A 311 -7.11 -17.09 7.19
CA VAL A 311 -8.48 -17.37 7.68
C VAL A 311 -8.56 -18.63 8.55
N LEU A 312 -7.70 -19.64 8.35
CA LEU A 312 -7.71 -20.84 9.20
C LEU A 312 -7.30 -20.55 10.64
N ALA A 313 -6.44 -19.56 10.85
CA ALA A 313 -6.05 -19.11 12.17
C ALA A 313 -7.19 -18.35 12.86
N ALA A 314 -7.96 -17.57 12.10
CA ALA A 314 -9.13 -16.82 12.59
C ALA A 314 -10.37 -17.72 12.79
N ALA A 315 -10.47 -18.85 12.09
CA ALA A 315 -11.60 -19.75 12.19
C ALA A 315 -11.67 -20.42 13.58
N SER A 316 -12.84 -20.33 14.20
CA SER A 316 -13.16 -21.10 15.40
C SER A 316 -13.06 -22.61 15.09
N HIS A 317 -12.80 -23.41 16.12
CA HIS A 317 -12.72 -24.86 15.96
C HIS A 317 -13.99 -25.46 15.33
N ALA A 318 -15.16 -24.84 15.58
CA ALA A 318 -16.46 -25.27 15.06
C ALA A 318 -16.59 -25.22 13.53
N TYR A 319 -15.88 -24.32 12.85
CA TYR A 319 -16.00 -24.14 11.39
C TYR A 319 -14.73 -24.50 10.63
N ARG A 320 -13.63 -24.77 11.33
CA ARG A 320 -12.32 -25.04 10.73
C ARG A 320 -12.36 -26.23 9.76
N ASP A 321 -13.08 -27.29 10.10
CA ASP A 321 -13.18 -28.51 9.27
C ASP A 321 -13.97 -28.28 7.97
N ARG A 322 -14.73 -27.18 7.89
CA ARG A 322 -15.46 -26.78 6.68
C ARG A 322 -14.61 -25.94 5.72
N LEU A 323 -13.46 -25.41 6.17
CA LEU A 323 -12.55 -24.61 5.36
C LEU A 323 -11.43 -25.51 4.79
N CYS A 324 -11.47 -25.76 3.49
CA CYS A 324 -10.50 -26.59 2.79
C CYS A 324 -9.56 -25.72 1.93
N PRO A 325 -8.29 -25.54 2.30
CA PRO A 325 -7.33 -24.79 1.48
C PRO A 325 -7.12 -25.42 0.11
N VAL A 326 -7.04 -24.57 -0.92
CA VAL A 326 -6.63 -24.93 -2.28
C VAL A 326 -5.46 -24.03 -2.67
N LEU A 327 -4.24 -24.58 -2.56
CA LEU A 327 -3.00 -23.84 -2.81
C LEU A 327 -2.70 -23.79 -4.31
N ALA A 328 -3.07 -22.70 -4.95
CA ALA A 328 -2.81 -22.45 -6.36
C ALA A 328 -2.87 -20.95 -6.68
N ASP A 329 -2.13 -20.51 -7.68
CA ASP A 329 -2.36 -19.21 -8.30
C ASP A 329 -3.63 -19.27 -9.14
N ALA A 330 -4.66 -18.54 -8.73
CA ALA A 330 -5.94 -18.51 -9.43
C ALA A 330 -5.85 -17.87 -10.83
N SER A 331 -4.78 -17.13 -11.13
CA SER A 331 -4.54 -16.62 -12.48
C SER A 331 -4.08 -17.72 -13.46
N ASP A 332 -3.66 -18.87 -12.95
CA ASP A 332 -3.38 -20.08 -13.72
C ASP A 332 -4.53 -21.08 -13.56
N GLY A 333 -5.41 -21.11 -14.55
CA GLY A 333 -6.57 -22.01 -14.56
C GLY A 333 -6.17 -23.49 -14.56
N TYR A 334 -5.04 -23.86 -15.17
CA TYR A 334 -4.59 -25.25 -15.15
C TYR A 334 -4.11 -25.65 -13.76
N ALA A 335 -3.30 -24.80 -13.13
CA ALA A 335 -2.84 -25.04 -11.76
C ALA A 335 -4.01 -25.10 -10.76
N LEU A 336 -4.95 -24.16 -10.86
CA LEU A 336 -6.14 -24.17 -10.01
C LEU A 336 -7.01 -25.42 -10.26
N GLY A 337 -7.23 -25.79 -11.51
CA GLY A 337 -7.99 -26.99 -11.87
C GLY A 337 -7.38 -28.27 -11.30
N ALA A 338 -6.05 -28.40 -11.36
CA ALA A 338 -5.32 -29.53 -10.79
C ALA A 338 -5.36 -29.56 -9.25
N ALA A 339 -5.37 -28.40 -8.60
CA ALA A 339 -5.40 -28.28 -7.14
C ALA A 339 -6.80 -28.47 -6.54
N LEU A 340 -7.86 -28.23 -7.31
CA LEU A 340 -9.23 -28.41 -6.82
C LEU A 340 -9.54 -29.90 -6.62
N PRO A 341 -10.11 -30.31 -5.48
CA PRO A 341 -10.54 -31.70 -5.26
C PRO A 341 -11.59 -32.11 -6.30
N GLU A 342 -11.83 -33.40 -6.51
CA GLU A 342 -12.92 -33.84 -7.38
C GLU A 342 -14.31 -33.43 -6.85
N GLY A 343 -15.32 -33.43 -7.73
CA GLY A 343 -16.71 -33.17 -7.37
C GLY A 343 -17.31 -31.91 -7.97
N ARG A 344 -18.60 -31.69 -7.69
CA ARG A 344 -19.38 -30.57 -8.23
C ARG A 344 -19.39 -29.40 -7.24
N LEU A 345 -19.61 -28.20 -7.77
CA LEU A 345 -19.69 -26.96 -6.99
C LEU A 345 -21.11 -26.41 -7.03
N ASP A 346 -21.60 -25.96 -5.87
CA ASP A 346 -22.86 -25.25 -5.74
C ASP A 346 -22.70 -23.74 -5.91
N GLY A 347 -21.46 -23.27 -5.94
CA GLY A 347 -21.18 -21.92 -6.39
C GLY A 347 -19.71 -21.52 -6.26
N VAL A 348 -19.44 -20.30 -6.69
CA VAL A 348 -18.10 -19.71 -6.70
C VAL A 348 -18.16 -18.22 -6.40
N VAL A 349 -17.18 -17.73 -5.64
CA VAL A 349 -16.98 -16.30 -5.34
C VAL A 349 -15.60 -15.89 -5.87
N LEU A 350 -15.57 -14.92 -6.79
CA LEU A 350 -14.35 -14.43 -7.44
C LEU A 350 -13.90 -13.10 -6.83
N LEU A 351 -13.15 -13.17 -5.73
CA LEU A 351 -12.72 -12.02 -4.90
C LEU A 351 -11.28 -11.55 -5.15
N ALA A 352 -10.42 -12.41 -5.69
CA ALA A 352 -9.02 -12.07 -5.89
C ALA A 352 -8.84 -10.83 -6.79
N ALA A 353 -7.96 -9.92 -6.36
CA ALA A 353 -7.63 -8.70 -7.09
C ALA A 353 -6.15 -8.34 -6.88
N PRO A 354 -5.48 -7.76 -7.89
CA PRO A 354 -4.16 -7.18 -7.70
C PRO A 354 -4.25 -5.89 -6.87
N ALA A 355 -3.13 -5.45 -6.31
CA ALA A 355 -3.02 -4.11 -5.73
C ALA A 355 -3.27 -3.04 -6.79
N ILE A 356 -3.90 -1.94 -6.40
CA ILE A 356 -4.39 -0.90 -7.33
C ILE A 356 -3.39 0.26 -7.34
N PRO A 357 -2.52 0.37 -8.35
CA PRO A 357 -1.59 1.48 -8.45
C PRO A 357 -2.28 2.79 -8.87
N THR A 358 -1.74 3.92 -8.44
CA THR A 358 -2.05 5.23 -9.05
C THR A 358 -1.47 5.26 -10.47
N LEU A 359 -2.35 5.35 -11.48
CA LEU A 359 -2.02 5.39 -12.91
C LEU A 359 -2.93 6.41 -13.62
N PRO A 360 -2.48 7.67 -13.77
CA PRO A 360 -3.26 8.67 -14.51
C PRO A 360 -3.42 8.25 -15.97
N LEU A 361 -4.36 8.90 -16.67
CA LEU A 361 -4.43 8.79 -18.13
C LEU A 361 -3.28 9.60 -18.76
N ALA A 362 -2.10 8.97 -18.82
CA ALA A 362 -0.87 9.56 -19.36
C ALA A 362 -0.07 8.51 -20.14
N PRO A 363 0.74 8.89 -21.15
CA PRO A 363 1.52 7.95 -21.95
C PRO A 363 2.39 7.01 -21.11
N ASP A 364 3.06 7.53 -20.07
CA ASP A 364 3.92 6.76 -19.16
C ASP A 364 3.18 5.73 -18.31
N ALA A 365 1.84 5.77 -18.26
CA ALA A 365 1.00 4.88 -17.47
C ALA A 365 0.26 3.82 -18.32
N VAL A 366 0.19 3.98 -19.64
CA VAL A 366 -0.66 3.14 -20.52
C VAL A 366 -0.27 1.67 -20.44
N GLU A 367 1.03 1.35 -20.53
CA GLU A 367 1.49 -0.04 -20.51
C GLU A 367 1.16 -0.73 -19.17
N THR A 368 1.48 -0.07 -18.04
CA THR A 368 1.14 -0.61 -16.72
C THR A 368 -0.38 -0.71 -16.51
N ALA A 369 -1.15 0.22 -17.07
CA ALA A 369 -2.62 0.16 -17.02
C ALA A 369 -3.16 -1.05 -17.80
N ALA A 370 -2.64 -1.31 -19.00
CA ALA A 370 -3.02 -2.48 -19.81
C ALA A 370 -2.65 -3.80 -19.10
N GLN A 371 -1.44 -3.88 -18.54
CA GLN A 371 -0.98 -5.01 -17.75
C GLN A 371 -1.87 -5.26 -16.52
N PHE A 372 -2.24 -4.19 -15.79
CA PHE A 372 -3.17 -4.30 -14.68
C PHE A 372 -4.53 -4.84 -15.12
N MET A 373 -5.10 -4.30 -16.21
CA MET A 373 -6.40 -4.74 -16.70
C MET A 373 -6.36 -6.22 -17.08
N ALA A 374 -5.32 -6.66 -17.79
CA ALA A 374 -5.11 -8.05 -18.14
C ALA A 374 -4.97 -8.95 -16.90
N ALA A 375 -4.15 -8.56 -15.92
CA ALA A 375 -3.98 -9.32 -14.68
C ALA A 375 -5.28 -9.38 -13.85
N SER A 376 -5.98 -8.26 -13.71
CA SER A 376 -7.22 -8.17 -12.92
C SER A 376 -8.35 -8.99 -13.54
N THR A 377 -8.50 -8.97 -14.86
CA THR A 377 -9.51 -9.78 -15.55
C THR A 377 -9.14 -11.26 -15.55
N ARG A 378 -7.84 -11.59 -15.70
CA ARG A 378 -7.35 -12.97 -15.62
C ARG A 378 -7.70 -13.66 -14.31
N LEU A 379 -7.66 -12.95 -13.17
CA LEU A 379 -8.09 -13.45 -11.86
C LEU A 379 -9.59 -13.77 -11.75
N VAL A 380 -10.37 -13.48 -12.79
CA VAL A 380 -11.80 -13.80 -12.88
C VAL A 380 -12.03 -14.84 -13.98
N PHE A 381 -11.48 -14.63 -15.18
CA PHE A 381 -11.63 -15.53 -16.32
C PHE A 381 -11.02 -16.91 -16.07
N ALA A 382 -9.79 -16.97 -15.56
CA ALA A 382 -9.08 -18.22 -15.33
C ALA A 382 -9.78 -19.14 -14.31
N PRO A 383 -10.19 -18.67 -13.12
CA PRO A 383 -10.91 -19.55 -12.19
C PRO A 383 -12.31 -19.89 -12.67
N LEU A 384 -13.02 -18.96 -13.31
CA LEU A 384 -14.36 -19.23 -13.80
C LEU A 384 -14.35 -20.33 -14.87
N SER A 385 -13.40 -20.30 -15.82
CA SER A 385 -13.32 -21.31 -16.88
C SER A 385 -13.15 -22.74 -16.35
N VAL A 386 -12.42 -22.89 -15.24
CA VAL A 386 -12.24 -24.16 -14.52
C VAL A 386 -13.53 -24.57 -13.78
N CYS A 387 -14.28 -23.60 -13.27
CA CYS A 387 -15.52 -23.85 -12.54
C CYS A 387 -16.70 -24.20 -13.46
N VAL A 388 -16.76 -23.64 -14.69
CA VAL A 388 -17.87 -23.87 -15.63
C VAL A 388 -18.25 -25.35 -15.77
N PRO A 389 -17.34 -26.30 -16.05
CA PRO A 389 -17.69 -27.72 -16.17
C PRO A 389 -18.05 -28.39 -14.84
N ARG A 390 -17.88 -27.71 -13.71
CA ARG A 390 -18.04 -28.25 -12.34
C ARG A 390 -19.24 -27.70 -11.59
N LEU A 391 -19.79 -26.56 -12.02
CA LEU A 391 -20.93 -25.91 -11.38
C LEU A 391 -22.24 -26.66 -11.63
N ASN A 392 -22.98 -26.95 -10.55
CA ASN A 392 -24.32 -27.54 -10.59
C ASN A 392 -25.32 -26.62 -11.30
N LYS A 393 -26.42 -27.20 -11.79
CA LYS A 393 -27.56 -26.40 -12.28
C LYS A 393 -28.11 -25.60 -11.10
N GLY A 394 -28.37 -24.31 -11.30
CA GLY A 394 -28.82 -23.41 -10.24
C GLY A 394 -27.73 -23.04 -9.23
N ALA A 395 -26.45 -23.27 -9.53
CA ALA A 395 -25.35 -22.74 -8.73
C ALA A 395 -25.33 -21.19 -8.72
N THR A 396 -24.72 -20.61 -7.68
CA THR A 396 -24.54 -19.15 -7.56
C THR A 396 -23.11 -18.76 -7.94
N VAL A 397 -22.96 -17.80 -8.86
CA VAL A 397 -21.69 -17.23 -9.30
C VAL A 397 -21.62 -15.78 -8.87
N VAL A 398 -20.71 -15.47 -7.94
CA VAL A 398 -20.52 -14.12 -7.40
C VAL A 398 -19.24 -13.51 -7.98
N LEU A 399 -19.37 -12.36 -8.63
CA LEU A 399 -18.26 -11.59 -9.20
C LEU A 399 -18.11 -10.24 -8.48
N ILE A 400 -16.89 -9.91 -8.08
CA ILE A 400 -16.62 -8.67 -7.35
C ILE A 400 -16.24 -7.55 -8.32
N SER A 401 -17.19 -6.62 -8.51
CA SER A 401 -17.01 -5.33 -9.17
C SER A 401 -16.55 -4.27 -8.13
N SER A 402 -17.00 -3.03 -8.24
CA SER A 402 -16.65 -1.90 -7.39
C SER A 402 -17.60 -0.72 -7.62
N GLU A 403 -17.87 0.09 -6.59
CA GLU A 403 -18.52 1.40 -6.77
C GLU A 403 -17.76 2.34 -7.71
N ALA A 404 -16.46 2.09 -7.92
CA ALA A 404 -15.63 2.81 -8.89
C ALA A 404 -16.12 2.69 -10.35
N VAL A 405 -17.00 1.72 -10.67
CA VAL A 405 -17.64 1.65 -11.99
C VAL A 405 -18.68 2.77 -12.16
N LEU A 406 -19.35 3.15 -11.07
CA LEU A 406 -20.37 4.21 -11.05
C LEU A 406 -19.74 5.59 -10.83
N ALA A 407 -18.73 5.67 -9.97
CA ALA A 407 -17.99 6.88 -9.67
C ALA A 407 -16.46 6.66 -9.78
N PRO A 408 -15.90 6.68 -11.00
CA PRO A 408 -14.48 6.41 -11.24
C PRO A 408 -13.55 7.40 -10.53
N PRO A 409 -12.60 6.93 -9.68
CA PRO A 409 -11.61 7.80 -9.06
C PRO A 409 -10.67 8.42 -10.10
N ARG A 410 -10.30 9.69 -9.88
CA ARG A 410 -9.50 10.52 -10.81
C ARG A 410 -8.25 9.82 -11.40
N TRP A 411 -7.55 9.04 -10.58
CA TRP A 411 -6.26 8.45 -10.95
C TRP A 411 -6.30 6.94 -11.22
N TRP A 412 -7.49 6.34 -11.26
CA TRP A 412 -7.66 4.90 -11.45
C TRP A 412 -8.61 4.53 -12.61
N PRO A 413 -8.44 5.11 -13.83
CA PRO A 413 -9.29 4.76 -14.97
C PRO A 413 -9.18 3.28 -15.36
N HIS A 414 -7.97 2.71 -15.28
CA HIS A 414 -7.67 1.30 -15.53
C HIS A 414 -8.41 0.36 -14.56
N TYR A 415 -8.54 0.73 -13.29
CA TYR A 415 -9.30 -0.03 -12.30
C TYR A 415 -10.79 -0.04 -12.63
N ALA A 416 -11.38 1.14 -12.87
CA ALA A 416 -12.78 1.24 -13.25
C ALA A 416 -13.09 0.46 -14.53
N ALA A 417 -12.24 0.57 -15.55
CA ALA A 417 -12.36 -0.20 -16.78
C ALA A 417 -12.28 -1.72 -16.54
N SER A 418 -11.34 -2.19 -15.72
CA SER A 418 -11.23 -3.62 -15.38
C SER A 418 -12.46 -4.16 -14.65
N LYS A 419 -13.07 -3.37 -13.77
CA LYS A 419 -14.29 -3.76 -13.04
C LYS A 419 -15.53 -3.71 -13.93
N ALA A 420 -15.62 -2.75 -14.85
CA ALA A 420 -16.65 -2.75 -15.89
C ALA A 420 -16.55 -3.99 -16.80
N ALA A 421 -15.33 -4.45 -17.12
CA ALA A 421 -15.14 -5.70 -17.86
C ALA A 421 -15.63 -6.94 -17.07
N VAL A 422 -15.49 -6.95 -15.74
CA VAL A 422 -16.06 -7.99 -14.88
C VAL A 422 -17.60 -7.99 -14.93
N GLU A 423 -18.24 -6.82 -14.95
CA GLU A 423 -19.70 -6.73 -15.11
C GLU A 423 -20.15 -7.20 -16.50
N GLY A 424 -19.40 -6.89 -17.55
CA GLY A 424 -19.65 -7.42 -18.90
C GLY A 424 -19.53 -8.95 -18.96
N LEU A 425 -18.58 -9.53 -18.23
CA LEU A 425 -18.48 -10.99 -18.09
C LEU A 425 -19.67 -11.57 -17.33
N ALA A 426 -20.13 -10.91 -16.26
CA ALA A 426 -21.30 -11.36 -15.50
C ALA A 426 -22.56 -11.43 -16.38
N GLU A 427 -22.79 -10.41 -17.21
CA GLU A 427 -23.86 -10.38 -18.21
C GLU A 427 -23.77 -11.55 -19.21
N TYR A 428 -22.56 -11.85 -19.70
CA TYR A 428 -22.35 -13.01 -20.56
C TYR A 428 -22.71 -14.31 -19.83
N VAL A 429 -22.24 -14.49 -18.60
CA VAL A 429 -22.46 -15.72 -17.83
C VAL A 429 -23.95 -15.93 -17.55
N ALA A 430 -24.65 -14.87 -17.15
CA ALA A 430 -26.08 -14.95 -16.85
C ALA A 430 -26.89 -15.41 -18.07
N ARG A 431 -26.59 -14.86 -19.26
CA ARG A 431 -27.32 -15.19 -20.50
C ARG A 431 -27.06 -16.60 -21.03
N HIS A 432 -25.88 -17.15 -20.78
CA HIS A 432 -25.43 -18.41 -21.42
C HIS A 432 -25.40 -19.61 -20.47
N HIS A 433 -25.63 -19.42 -19.17
CA HIS A 433 -25.58 -20.49 -18.19
C HIS A 433 -26.79 -20.47 -17.24
N PRO A 434 -27.27 -21.65 -16.78
CA PRO A 434 -28.44 -21.76 -15.91
C PRO A 434 -28.08 -21.53 -14.44
N TRP A 435 -27.40 -20.42 -14.14
CA TRP A 435 -26.88 -20.06 -12.82
C TRP A 435 -27.45 -18.74 -12.36
N HIS A 436 -27.45 -18.54 -11.05
CA HIS A 436 -27.70 -17.24 -10.46
C HIS A 436 -26.39 -16.44 -10.47
N VAL A 437 -26.40 -15.28 -11.14
CA VAL A 437 -25.20 -14.44 -11.26
C VAL A 437 -25.37 -13.19 -10.42
N VAL A 438 -24.39 -12.93 -9.56
CA VAL A 438 -24.41 -11.81 -8.62
C VAL A 438 -23.17 -10.95 -8.84
N VAL A 439 -23.39 -9.68 -9.15
CA VAL A 439 -22.35 -8.66 -9.16
C VAL A 439 -22.37 -7.91 -7.83
N VAL A 440 -21.23 -7.81 -7.18
CA VAL A 440 -21.09 -7.05 -5.94
C VAL A 440 -20.29 -5.79 -6.24
N ARG A 441 -20.75 -4.63 -5.79
CA ARG A 441 -20.08 -3.33 -5.87
C ARG A 441 -19.76 -2.83 -4.45
N PRO A 442 -18.69 -3.33 -3.81
CA PRO A 442 -18.31 -2.85 -2.48
C PRO A 442 -17.90 -1.37 -2.49
N PRO A 443 -18.15 -0.63 -1.40
CA PRO A 443 -17.45 0.63 -1.16
C PRO A 443 -15.98 0.35 -0.85
N ARG A 444 -15.24 1.41 -0.51
CA ARG A 444 -13.90 1.23 0.07
C ARG A 444 -14.04 0.49 1.40
N LEU A 445 -13.45 -0.70 1.49
CA LEU A 445 -13.39 -1.52 2.70
C LEU A 445 -12.04 -1.39 3.38
N TRP A 446 -11.98 -1.55 4.71
CA TRP A 446 -10.70 -1.59 5.43
C TRP A 446 -10.06 -2.97 5.29
N THR A 447 -9.07 -3.05 4.42
CA THR A 447 -8.31 -4.28 4.10
C THR A 447 -6.87 -3.91 3.85
N ASP A 448 -5.96 -4.88 3.80
CA ASP A 448 -4.56 -4.62 3.45
C ASP A 448 -4.37 -3.82 2.15
N LEU A 449 -5.27 -3.99 1.16
CA LEU A 449 -5.24 -3.27 -0.12
C LEU A 449 -5.50 -1.76 0.02
N THR A 450 -6.19 -1.35 1.09
CA THR A 450 -6.61 0.03 1.34
C THR A 450 -5.98 0.60 2.62
N ASN A 451 -5.08 -0.16 3.24
CA ASN A 451 -4.48 0.14 4.54
C ASN A 451 -3.38 1.20 4.46
N THR A 452 -3.75 2.39 3.98
CA THR A 452 -2.98 3.61 4.16
C THR A 452 -3.65 4.44 5.25
N PRO A 453 -2.92 5.31 5.95
CA PRO A 453 -3.49 6.14 7.02
C PRO A 453 -4.74 6.92 6.57
N GLY A 454 -4.65 7.57 5.41
CA GLY A 454 -5.79 8.27 4.83
C GLY A 454 -6.86 7.32 4.27
N GLY A 455 -6.48 6.16 3.73
CA GLY A 455 -7.41 5.14 3.25
C GLY A 455 -8.26 4.54 4.37
N ARG A 456 -7.66 4.28 5.54
CA ARG A 456 -8.34 3.79 6.74
C ARG A 456 -9.45 4.75 7.18
N ALA A 457 -9.17 6.05 7.18
CA ALA A 457 -10.12 7.04 7.70
C ALA A 457 -11.48 7.08 6.97
N VAL A 458 -11.49 6.62 5.72
CA VAL A 458 -12.66 6.62 4.84
C VAL A 458 -13.08 5.20 4.42
N SER A 459 -12.66 4.18 5.17
CA SER A 459 -12.95 2.78 4.89
C SER A 459 -14.11 2.24 5.74
N ASN A 460 -14.86 1.31 5.14
CA ASN A 460 -16.00 0.62 5.76
C ASN A 460 -15.58 -0.75 6.34
N PRO A 461 -16.30 -1.27 7.34
CA PRO A 461 -16.08 -2.62 7.87
C PRO A 461 -16.40 -3.70 6.82
N ILE A 462 -15.70 -4.84 6.89
CA ILE A 462 -15.86 -5.95 5.93
C ILE A 462 -17.05 -6.87 6.24
N ALA A 463 -17.47 -6.97 7.52
CA ALA A 463 -18.45 -7.96 7.95
C ALA A 463 -19.83 -7.80 7.30
N PRO A 464 -20.42 -6.59 7.18
CA PRO A 464 -21.72 -6.42 6.52
C PRO A 464 -21.69 -6.85 5.05
N VAL A 465 -20.66 -6.42 4.30
CA VAL A 465 -20.50 -6.79 2.89
C VAL A 465 -20.31 -8.31 2.74
N ALA A 466 -19.57 -8.94 3.65
CA ALA A 466 -19.43 -10.39 3.66
C ALA A 466 -20.76 -11.11 3.92
N ALA A 467 -21.57 -10.61 4.85
CA ALA A 467 -22.89 -11.15 5.16
C ALA A 467 -23.82 -11.11 3.94
N ASP A 468 -23.85 -10.00 3.22
CA ASP A 468 -24.69 -9.85 2.01
C ASP A 468 -24.25 -10.79 0.89
N ILE A 469 -22.94 -10.96 0.68
CA ILE A 469 -22.40 -11.94 -0.27
C ILE A 469 -22.85 -13.36 0.12
N VAL A 470 -22.81 -13.71 1.41
CA VAL A 470 -23.20 -15.03 1.91
C VAL A 470 -24.71 -15.24 1.82
N ASN A 471 -25.53 -14.20 2.00
CA ASN A 471 -26.98 -14.25 1.84
C ASN A 471 -27.42 -14.50 0.40
N ALA A 472 -26.62 -14.08 -0.58
CA ALA A 472 -26.90 -14.34 -2.00
C ALA A 472 -26.99 -15.83 -2.37
N PHE A 473 -26.36 -16.72 -1.59
CA PHE A 473 -26.41 -18.18 -1.79
C PHE A 473 -27.71 -18.84 -1.27
N SER A 474 -28.59 -18.07 -0.61
CA SER A 474 -29.90 -18.56 -0.15
C SER A 474 -31.06 -17.72 -0.62
N ALA A 475 -30.86 -16.84 -1.60
CA ALA A 475 -31.94 -16.04 -2.17
C ALA A 475 -32.95 -16.94 -2.89
N GLU A 476 -34.18 -17.01 -2.38
CA GLU A 476 -35.28 -17.80 -2.96
C GLU A 476 -35.76 -17.23 -4.31
N ASP A 477 -35.55 -15.92 -4.53
CA ASP A 477 -35.93 -15.19 -5.75
C ASP A 477 -34.84 -15.21 -6.85
N ALA A 478 -33.87 -16.11 -6.78
CA ALA A 478 -32.78 -16.18 -7.75
C ALA A 478 -33.28 -16.56 -9.16
N VAL A 479 -33.36 -15.58 -10.07
CA VAL A 479 -33.76 -15.78 -11.46
C VAL A 479 -32.55 -16.17 -12.31
N ALA A 480 -32.56 -17.40 -12.86
CA ALA A 480 -31.56 -17.81 -13.85
C ALA A 480 -31.73 -16.99 -15.13
N GLY A 481 -30.63 -16.47 -15.69
CA GLY A 481 -30.67 -15.61 -16.87
C GLY A 481 -30.42 -14.12 -16.60
N GLU A 482 -30.52 -13.69 -15.34
CA GLU A 482 -30.39 -12.28 -14.93
C GLU A 482 -29.20 -12.06 -13.98
N VAL A 483 -28.68 -10.83 -13.97
CA VAL A 483 -27.64 -10.39 -13.04
C VAL A 483 -28.30 -9.65 -11.88
N SER A 484 -28.14 -10.16 -10.67
CA SER A 484 -28.47 -9.42 -9.44
C SER A 484 -27.29 -8.53 -9.03
N VAL A 485 -27.54 -7.31 -8.57
CA VAL A 485 -26.48 -6.38 -8.13
C VAL A 485 -26.62 -6.08 -6.64
N LEU A 486 -25.54 -6.34 -5.88
CA LEU A 486 -25.39 -5.93 -4.48
C LEU A 486 -24.48 -4.69 -4.42
N GLY A 487 -24.91 -3.62 -3.75
CA GLY A 487 -24.16 -2.35 -3.64
C GLY A 487 -24.94 -1.30 -2.83
N ALA A 488 -24.43 -0.07 -2.69
CA ALA A 488 -25.02 0.96 -1.83
C ALA A 488 -26.54 1.19 -2.01
N ALA A 489 -27.05 1.14 -3.25
CA ALA A 489 -28.49 1.29 -3.51
C ALA A 489 -29.34 0.13 -2.96
N GLY A 490 -28.75 -1.07 -2.79
CA GLY A 490 -29.39 -2.25 -2.21
C GLY A 490 -29.08 -2.46 -0.71
N TRP A 491 -28.07 -1.78 -0.16
CA TRP A 491 -27.61 -1.97 1.22
C TRP A 491 -28.21 -1.00 2.25
N GLY A 492 -28.96 0.02 1.82
CA GLY A 492 -29.51 1.04 2.73
C GLY A 492 -28.45 2.02 3.25
N ALA A 493 -28.79 2.81 4.28
CA ALA A 493 -27.98 3.91 4.81
C ALA A 493 -26.49 3.55 5.02
N PRO A 494 -25.54 4.50 4.86
CA PRO A 494 -24.12 4.22 4.95
C PRO A 494 -23.75 3.58 6.29
N TRP A 495 -22.91 2.53 6.24
CA TRP A 495 -22.37 1.87 7.43
C TRP A 495 -21.65 2.87 8.32
N PRO A 496 -21.70 2.71 9.65
CA PRO A 496 -20.85 3.50 10.52
C PRO A 496 -19.38 3.30 10.10
N LEU A 497 -18.70 4.40 9.77
CA LEU A 497 -17.26 4.43 9.59
C LEU A 497 -16.59 3.85 10.84
N LEU A 498 -15.39 3.28 10.69
CA LEU A 498 -14.61 2.76 11.82
C LEU A 498 -14.36 3.89 12.85
N SER A 499 -15.17 3.95 13.91
CA SER A 499 -15.18 4.93 15.03
C SER A 499 -15.53 6.40 14.69
N GLU A 500 -16.27 7.07 15.59
CA GLU A 500 -16.57 8.52 15.51
C GLU A 500 -15.28 9.37 15.52
N GLU A 501 -14.24 8.92 16.22
CA GLU A 501 -12.93 9.59 16.32
C GLU A 501 -12.23 9.74 14.96
N VAL A 502 -12.41 8.76 14.07
CA VAL A 502 -11.86 8.76 12.71
C VAL A 502 -12.70 9.62 11.76
N ARG A 503 -14.02 9.70 11.99
CA ARG A 503 -14.90 10.59 11.23
C ARG A 503 -14.57 12.06 11.50
N ASP A 504 -14.27 12.40 12.75
CA ASP A 504 -13.83 13.73 13.17
C ASP A 504 -12.37 14.03 12.75
N ALA A 505 -11.57 13.00 12.46
CA ALA A 505 -10.27 13.14 11.79
C ALA A 505 -10.40 13.36 10.28
N GLY A 506 -11.39 12.74 9.64
CA GLY A 506 -11.65 12.78 8.19
C GLY A 506 -12.25 14.08 7.68
N ASP A 507 -12.85 14.90 8.56
CA ASP A 507 -13.39 16.23 8.19
C ASP A 507 -12.30 17.30 8.01
N LEU A 508 -11.03 16.94 8.24
CA LEU A 508 -9.89 17.82 8.07
C LEU A 508 -9.18 17.55 6.73
N ARG A 509 -9.61 18.31 5.73
CA ARG A 509 -9.01 18.47 4.39
C ARG A 509 -8.97 17.17 3.58
N SER A 510 -10.11 16.90 2.96
CA SER A 510 -10.30 16.07 1.76
C SER A 510 -9.31 16.36 0.60
N GLU A 511 -8.51 17.43 0.68
CA GLU A 511 -7.44 17.73 -0.25
C GLU A 511 -6.07 17.06 0.04
N GLN A 512 -5.82 16.46 1.21
CA GLN A 512 -4.49 15.87 1.51
C GLN A 512 -4.45 14.35 1.51
N VAL A 513 -5.61 13.69 1.57
CA VAL A 513 -5.70 12.22 1.55
C VAL A 513 -6.00 11.66 0.14
N VAL A 514 -6.41 12.54 -0.79
CA VAL A 514 -6.68 12.20 -2.20
C VAL A 514 -5.78 12.97 -3.18
N ARG A 515 -4.72 13.65 -2.69
CA ARG A 515 -3.71 14.30 -3.55
C ARG A 515 -2.37 13.56 -3.52
#